data_AF-A0A1G9QLT2-F1
#
_entry.id   AF-A0A1G9QLT2-F1
#
_cell.length_a   1.000
_cell.length_b   1.000
_cell.length_c   1.000
_cell.angle_alpha   90.00
_cell.angle_beta   90.00
_cell.angle_gamma   90.00
#
_symmetry.space_group_name_H-M   'P 1'
#
loop_
_entity.id
_entity.type
_entity.pdbx_description
1 polymer ?
#
loop_
_entity_poly.entity_id
_entity_poly.type
_entity_poly.pdbx_seq_one_letter_code
_entity_poly.pdbx_strand_id
1 'polypeptide(L)'
;MDSSQALTSLRRHITARTDARVVVGGQLSGHQGAMPGVLEEALLPLQDGRPLYVAAGFGGAAAAIARVLGRDVPDWAPPDFPSGADAASVALQQLTDVAANTVATEDGLEDAERRQLAVTRRPGDIAALVALGLSRLQRRL
;
A
#
# COMPACT_ATOMS: atom_id res chain seq x y z
N MET A 1 -15.62 -22.75 -8.36
CA MET A 1 -14.98 -21.62 -7.67
C MET A 1 -15.26 -20.38 -8.51
N ASP A 2 -15.86 -19.35 -7.91
CA ASP A 2 -16.01 -18.05 -8.58
C ASP A 2 -14.61 -17.45 -8.85
N SER A 3 -14.41 -16.85 -10.04
CA SER A 3 -13.12 -16.26 -10.44
C SER A 3 -12.61 -15.23 -9.44
N SER A 4 -13.51 -14.46 -8.82
CA SER A 4 -13.17 -13.50 -7.76
C SER A 4 -12.56 -14.19 -6.53
N GLN A 5 -13.20 -15.28 -6.07
CA GLN A 5 -12.72 -16.04 -4.91
C GLN A 5 -11.37 -16.73 -5.16
N ALA A 6 -11.13 -17.19 -6.40
CA ALA A 6 -9.85 -17.77 -6.79
C ALA A 6 -8.72 -16.72 -6.72
N LEU A 7 -8.98 -15.48 -7.17
CA LEU A 7 -8.01 -14.38 -7.09
C LEU A 7 -7.71 -13.98 -5.64
N THR A 8 -8.72 -13.83 -4.79
CA THR A 8 -8.52 -13.58 -3.35
C THR A 8 -7.69 -14.69 -2.71
N SER A 9 -7.96 -15.96 -3.04
CA SER A 9 -7.21 -17.10 -2.51
C SER A 9 -5.73 -17.05 -2.93
N LEU A 10 -5.47 -16.69 -4.20
CA LEU A 10 -4.11 -16.49 -4.71
C LEU A 10 -3.40 -15.35 -3.96
N ARG A 11 -4.06 -14.20 -3.77
CA ARG A 11 -3.49 -13.05 -3.06
C ARG A 11 -3.11 -13.38 -1.62
N ARG A 12 -3.97 -14.12 -0.91
CA ARG A 12 -3.68 -14.62 0.45
C ARG A 12 -2.48 -15.57 0.46
N HIS A 13 -2.43 -16.51 -0.49
CA HIS A 13 -1.32 -17.46 -0.59
C HIS A 13 0.03 -16.76 -0.83
N ILE A 14 0.06 -15.76 -1.72
CA ILE A 14 1.26 -14.95 -1.99
C ILE A 14 1.65 -14.14 -0.77
N THR A 15 0.68 -13.48 -0.11
CA THR A 15 0.94 -12.65 1.08
C THR A 15 1.57 -13.47 2.20
N ALA A 16 1.06 -14.68 2.46
CA ALA A 16 1.60 -15.57 3.47
C ALA A 16 3.10 -15.95 3.25
N ARG A 17 3.61 -15.81 2.01
CA ARG A 17 4.98 -16.12 1.59
C ARG A 17 5.84 -14.89 1.29
N THR A 18 5.36 -13.69 1.62
CA THR A 18 5.99 -12.42 1.26
C THR A 18 6.39 -11.64 2.50
N ASP A 19 7.66 -11.38 2.75
CA ASP A 19 8.10 -10.70 3.98
C ASP A 19 7.61 -9.25 4.09
N ALA A 20 7.47 -8.56 2.96
CA ALA A 20 6.88 -7.24 2.87
C ALA A 20 6.29 -6.98 1.48
N ARG A 21 5.30 -6.08 1.41
CA ARG A 21 4.67 -5.70 0.14
C ARG A 21 5.07 -4.29 -0.26
N VAL A 22 5.39 -4.12 -1.54
CA VAL A 22 5.62 -2.81 -2.18
C VAL A 22 4.47 -2.53 -3.13
N VAL A 23 3.80 -1.40 -2.96
CA VAL A 23 2.70 -0.96 -3.81
C VAL A 23 3.16 0.21 -4.68
N VAL A 24 2.96 0.09 -5.99
CA VAL A 24 3.37 1.07 -7.00
C VAL A 24 2.21 1.32 -7.97
N GLY A 25 1.71 2.55 -8.02
CA GLY A 25 0.60 2.93 -8.91
C GLY A 25 -0.69 2.13 -8.66
N GLY A 26 -1.34 1.67 -9.74
CA GLY A 26 -2.54 0.83 -9.68
C GLY A 26 -3.84 1.58 -10.01
N GLN A 27 -4.84 0.83 -10.46
CA GLN A 27 -6.15 1.37 -10.86
C GLN A 27 -7.18 1.28 -9.72
N LEU A 28 -8.02 2.31 -9.60
CA LEU A 28 -9.11 2.40 -8.62
C LEU A 28 -10.49 2.07 -9.20
N SER A 29 -10.58 1.78 -10.50
CA SER A 29 -11.82 1.44 -11.22
C SER A 29 -11.58 0.30 -12.22
N GLY A 30 -12.67 -0.27 -12.76
CA GLY A 30 -12.60 -1.30 -13.80
C GLY A 30 -12.07 -2.66 -13.33
N HIS A 31 -12.09 -2.91 -12.01
CA HIS A 31 -11.61 -4.14 -11.39
C HIS A 31 -12.71 -5.19 -11.29
N GLN A 32 -12.28 -6.44 -11.12
CA GLN A 32 -13.17 -7.58 -10.88
C GLN A 32 -13.17 -7.89 -9.39
N GLY A 33 -14.36 -8.20 -8.84
CA GLY A 33 -14.54 -8.54 -7.44
C GLY A 33 -15.10 -7.38 -6.61
N ALA A 34 -14.94 -7.46 -5.30
CA ALA A 34 -15.55 -6.53 -4.35
C ALA A 34 -14.79 -5.21 -4.18
N MET A 35 -13.52 -5.15 -4.59
CA MET A 35 -12.65 -3.99 -4.43
C MET A 35 -11.52 -4.01 -5.48
N PRO A 36 -10.81 -2.89 -5.71
CA PRO A 36 -9.60 -2.91 -6.53
C PRO A 36 -8.58 -3.90 -5.98
N GLY A 37 -8.05 -4.78 -6.83
CA GLY A 37 -7.11 -5.82 -6.43
C GLY A 37 -5.86 -5.27 -5.70
N VAL A 38 -5.39 -4.08 -6.08
CA VAL A 38 -4.27 -3.40 -5.40
C VAL A 38 -4.62 -3.00 -3.97
N LEU A 39 -5.86 -2.61 -3.69
CA LEU A 39 -6.31 -2.32 -2.32
C LEU A 39 -6.42 -3.59 -1.49
N GLU A 40 -6.92 -4.69 -2.07
CA GLU A 40 -6.95 -5.99 -1.41
C GLU A 40 -5.53 -6.47 -1.09
N GLU A 41 -4.61 -6.34 -2.04
CA GLU A 41 -3.19 -6.66 -1.85
C GLU A 41 -2.54 -5.76 -0.81
N ALA A 42 -2.96 -4.50 -0.65
CA ALA A 42 -2.47 -3.64 0.43
C ALA A 42 -3.04 -4.01 1.81
N LEU A 43 -4.29 -4.48 1.86
CA LEU A 43 -4.99 -4.82 3.10
C LEU A 43 -4.41 -6.08 3.76
N LEU A 44 -4.14 -7.12 2.97
CA LEU A 44 -3.65 -8.41 3.46
C LEU A 44 -2.36 -8.33 4.30
N PRO A 45 -1.26 -7.67 3.88
CA PRO A 45 -0.05 -7.57 4.69
C PRO A 45 -0.30 -6.77 5.97
N LEU A 46 -1.14 -5.73 5.94
CA LEU A 46 -1.49 -4.98 7.16
C LEU A 46 -2.22 -5.86 8.17
N GLN A 47 -3.15 -6.70 7.71
CA GLN A 47 -3.84 -7.69 8.55
C GLN A 47 -2.88 -8.74 9.13
N ASP A 48 -1.87 -9.13 8.36
CA ASP A 48 -0.87 -10.13 8.74
C ASP A 48 0.31 -9.55 9.55
N GLY A 49 0.31 -8.26 9.88
CA GLY A 49 1.43 -7.64 10.60
C GLY A 49 2.69 -7.44 9.77
N ARG A 50 2.60 -7.48 8.43
CA ARG A 50 3.73 -7.38 7.51
C ARG A 50 3.92 -5.95 7.00
N PRO A 51 5.16 -5.48 6.81
CA PRO A 51 5.43 -4.14 6.31
C PRO A 51 4.80 -3.86 4.94
N LEU A 52 4.21 -2.66 4.82
CA LEU A 52 3.63 -2.14 3.58
C LEU A 52 4.34 -0.85 3.14
N TYR A 53 5.13 -0.97 2.08
CA TYR A 53 5.83 0.14 1.43
C TYR A 53 4.97 0.68 0.28
N VAL A 54 4.75 1.98 0.23
CA VAL A 54 3.83 2.60 -0.74
C VAL A 54 4.57 3.67 -1.54
N ALA A 55 4.89 3.36 -2.79
CA ALA A 55 5.47 4.28 -3.76
C ALA A 55 4.35 5.01 -4.53
N ALA A 56 3.86 6.08 -3.94
CA ALA A 56 2.70 6.83 -4.43
C ALA A 56 3.01 7.83 -5.55
N GLY A 57 4.27 8.04 -5.94
CA GLY A 57 4.66 9.00 -6.97
C GLY A 57 4.03 8.73 -8.35
N PHE A 58 3.60 7.49 -8.59
CA PHE A 58 2.90 7.06 -9.80
C PHE A 58 1.38 7.32 -9.79
N GLY A 59 0.82 7.80 -8.67
CA GLY A 59 -0.61 8.08 -8.53
C GLY A 59 -1.47 6.83 -8.29
N GLY A 60 -2.75 6.93 -8.67
CA GLY A 60 -3.69 5.82 -8.65
C GLY A 60 -3.94 5.24 -7.25
N ALA A 61 -4.08 3.90 -7.18
CA ALA A 61 -4.36 3.19 -5.93
C ALA A 61 -3.27 3.39 -4.86
N ALA A 62 -1.99 3.41 -5.25
CA ALA A 62 -0.88 3.68 -4.34
C ALA A 62 -1.01 5.06 -3.68
N ALA A 63 -1.36 6.10 -4.43
CA ALA A 63 -1.61 7.42 -3.86
C ALA A 63 -2.81 7.45 -2.91
N ALA A 64 -3.85 6.66 -3.20
CA ALA A 64 -5.03 6.58 -2.35
C ALA A 64 -4.69 5.90 -1.02
N ILE A 65 -3.91 4.81 -1.09
CA ILE A 65 -3.37 4.12 0.08
C ILE A 65 -2.47 5.06 0.89
N ALA A 66 -1.53 5.74 0.26
CA ALA A 66 -0.63 6.67 0.96
C ALA A 66 -1.40 7.74 1.73
N ARG A 67 -2.44 8.32 1.10
CA ARG A 67 -3.30 9.32 1.74
C ARG A 67 -4.00 8.80 2.99
N VAL A 68 -4.64 7.62 2.93
CA VAL A 68 -5.36 7.09 4.09
C VAL A 68 -4.43 6.61 5.21
N LEU A 69 -3.19 6.27 4.88
CA LEU A 69 -2.13 5.99 5.85
C LEU A 69 -1.45 7.25 6.40
N GLY A 70 -1.96 8.45 6.10
CA GLY A 70 -1.40 9.71 6.58
C GLY A 70 -0.03 10.05 6.02
N ARG A 71 0.34 9.51 4.85
CA ARG A 71 1.61 9.81 4.17
C ARG A 71 1.44 11.00 3.25
N ASP A 72 2.44 11.89 3.22
CA ASP A 72 2.41 13.08 2.38
C ASP A 72 2.21 12.71 0.92
N VAL A 73 1.15 13.27 0.33
CA VAL A 73 0.93 13.30 -1.11
C VAL A 73 1.53 14.59 -1.66
N PRO A 74 2.00 14.62 -2.93
CA PRO A 74 2.70 15.80 -3.44
C PRO A 74 1.81 17.06 -3.44
N ASP A 75 2.36 18.20 -3.02
CA ASP A 75 1.63 19.48 -2.95
C ASP A 75 1.08 19.97 -4.30
N TRP A 76 1.69 19.54 -5.41
CA TRP A 76 1.22 19.86 -6.77
C TRP A 76 0.00 19.05 -7.21
N ALA A 77 -0.43 18.06 -6.41
CA ALA A 77 -1.52 17.17 -6.79
C ALA A 77 -2.83 17.94 -7.03
N PRO A 78 -3.58 17.63 -8.10
CA PRO A 78 -4.87 18.28 -8.32
C PRO A 78 -5.88 17.94 -7.22
N PRO A 79 -6.93 18.76 -7.02
CA PRO A 79 -7.90 18.55 -5.93
C PRO A 79 -8.57 17.18 -5.90
N ASP A 80 -8.78 16.56 -7.07
CA ASP A 80 -9.38 15.24 -7.23
C ASP A 80 -8.37 14.09 -7.22
N PHE A 81 -7.07 14.38 -7.03
CA PHE A 81 -6.04 13.35 -6.98
C PHE A 81 -6.20 12.50 -5.71
N PRO A 82 -5.95 11.18 -5.75
CA PRO A 82 -6.00 10.37 -6.95
C PRO A 82 -7.45 10.20 -7.42
N SER A 83 -7.66 10.44 -8.72
CA SER A 83 -8.99 10.39 -9.31
C SER A 83 -9.60 8.99 -9.16
N GLY A 84 -10.90 8.94 -8.84
CA GLY A 84 -11.64 7.70 -8.63
C GLY A 84 -11.50 7.08 -7.24
N ALA A 85 -10.89 7.76 -6.26
CA ALA A 85 -10.81 7.30 -4.87
C ALA A 85 -12.20 7.08 -4.24
N ASP A 86 -13.19 7.91 -4.57
CA ASP A 86 -14.55 7.81 -4.01
C ASP A 86 -15.22 6.48 -4.33
N ALA A 87 -14.98 5.94 -5.53
CA ALA A 87 -15.50 4.64 -5.96
C ALA A 87 -14.90 3.46 -5.16
N ALA A 88 -13.76 3.69 -4.50
CA ALA A 88 -13.08 2.74 -3.64
C ALA A 88 -13.15 3.12 -2.14
N SER A 89 -14.03 4.06 -1.77
CA SER A 89 -14.14 4.59 -0.40
C SER A 89 -14.30 3.51 0.68
N VAL A 90 -15.14 2.50 0.45
CA VAL A 90 -15.33 1.37 1.40
C VAL A 90 -14.03 0.60 1.63
N ALA A 91 -13.31 0.30 0.56
CA ALA A 91 -12.02 -0.40 0.60
C ALA A 91 -10.93 0.43 1.28
N LEU A 92 -10.91 1.74 1.00
CA LEU A 92 -9.99 2.69 1.61
C LEU A 92 -10.28 2.87 3.11
N GLN A 93 -11.56 2.88 3.51
CA GLN A 93 -11.93 2.91 4.92
C GLN A 93 -11.45 1.65 5.66
N GLN A 94 -11.59 0.47 5.05
CA GLN A 94 -11.06 -0.77 5.63
C GLN A 94 -9.54 -0.70 5.85
N LEU A 95 -8.79 -0.11 4.92
CA LEU A 95 -7.36 0.12 5.09
C LEU A 95 -7.06 1.04 6.27
N THR A 96 -7.79 2.15 6.41
CA THR A 96 -7.68 3.06 7.56
C THR A 96 -7.92 2.33 8.88
N ASP A 97 -8.99 1.54 8.95
CA ASP A 97 -9.40 0.84 10.17
C ASP A 97 -8.36 -0.21 10.58
N VAL A 98 -7.83 -0.98 9.62
CA VAL A 98 -6.77 -1.95 9.89
C VAL A 98 -5.48 -1.26 10.31
N ALA A 99 -5.08 -0.18 9.63
CA ALA A 99 -3.86 0.56 9.96
C ALA A 99 -3.91 1.20 11.36
N ALA A 100 -5.09 1.66 11.80
CA ALA A 100 -5.26 2.25 13.14
C ALA A 100 -5.16 1.20 14.27
N ASN A 101 -5.54 -0.05 14.00
CA ASN A 101 -5.64 -1.11 15.01
C ASN A 101 -4.44 -2.05 15.06
N THR A 102 -3.44 -1.85 14.18
CA THR A 102 -2.34 -2.80 14.04
C THR A 102 -0.99 -2.10 14.21
N VAL A 103 -0.05 -2.77 14.90
CA VAL A 103 1.39 -2.45 14.91
C VAL A 103 2.01 -2.60 13.49
N ALA A 104 1.23 -3.09 12.51
CA ALA A 104 1.60 -3.36 11.10
C ALA A 104 1.99 -2.13 10.27
N THR A 105 2.10 -0.95 10.88
CA THR A 105 2.72 0.21 10.26
C THR A 105 4.23 0.26 10.48
N GLU A 106 4.80 -0.64 11.31
CA GLU A 106 6.25 -0.77 11.44
C GLU A 106 6.87 -1.27 10.12
N ASP A 107 7.38 -0.32 9.34
CA ASP A 107 8.09 -0.55 8.08
C ASP A 107 9.60 -0.26 8.20
N GLY A 108 10.08 0.04 9.41
CA GLY A 108 11.49 0.36 9.66
C GLY A 108 11.96 1.68 9.06
N LEU A 109 11.08 2.43 8.39
CA LEU A 109 11.39 3.74 7.84
C LEU A 109 11.07 4.84 8.84
N GLU A 110 11.85 5.92 8.77
CA GLU A 110 11.57 7.18 9.43
C GLU A 110 10.53 7.99 8.62
N ASP A 111 9.92 9.00 9.24
CA ASP A 111 8.89 9.81 8.58
C ASP A 111 9.41 10.49 7.30
N ALA A 112 10.65 11.00 7.31
CA ALA A 112 11.27 11.60 6.14
C ALA A 112 11.46 10.59 4.99
N GLU A 113 11.81 9.35 5.31
CA GLU A 113 12.01 8.28 4.34
C GLU A 113 10.69 7.75 3.78
N ARG A 114 9.65 7.61 4.63
CA ARG A 114 8.29 7.29 4.17
C ARG A 114 7.75 8.37 3.24
N ARG A 115 8.00 9.64 3.54
CA ARG A 115 7.65 10.76 2.65
C ARG A 115 8.41 10.70 1.34
N GLN A 116 9.72 10.47 1.37
CA GLN A 116 10.53 10.29 0.16
C GLN A 116 10.00 9.14 -0.70
N LEU A 117 9.66 7.99 -0.09
CA LEU A 117 9.07 6.85 -0.78
C LEU A 117 7.72 7.21 -1.41
N ALA A 118 6.88 7.95 -0.70
CA ALA A 118 5.55 8.33 -1.17
C ALA A 118 5.62 9.24 -2.41
N VAL A 119 6.63 10.10 -2.53
CA VAL A 119 6.72 11.05 -3.66
C VAL A 119 7.63 10.60 -4.80
N THR A 120 8.53 9.63 -4.58
CA THR A 120 9.49 9.21 -5.62
C THR A 120 8.84 8.43 -6.75
N ARG A 121 9.39 8.60 -7.95
CA ARG A 121 9.11 7.77 -9.15
C ARG A 121 10.34 7.00 -9.60
N ARG A 122 11.42 7.03 -8.82
CA ARG A 122 12.70 6.44 -9.18
C ARG A 122 12.76 5.02 -8.63
N PRO A 123 12.84 3.98 -9.48
CA PRO A 123 12.91 2.60 -9.00
C PRO A 123 14.08 2.35 -8.05
N GLY A 124 15.21 3.03 -8.26
CA GLY A 124 16.37 2.96 -7.37
C GLY A 124 16.07 3.44 -5.94
N ASP A 125 15.38 4.57 -5.79
CA ASP A 125 14.97 5.09 -4.48
C ASP A 125 14.01 4.12 -3.78
N ILE A 126 13.05 3.58 -4.52
CA ILE A 126 12.07 2.60 -4.01
C ILE A 126 12.81 1.38 -3.46
N ALA A 127 13.71 0.79 -4.26
CA ALA A 127 14.48 -0.38 -3.86
C ALA A 127 15.37 -0.10 -2.64
N ALA A 128 16.05 1.05 -2.62
CA ALA A 128 16.93 1.44 -1.53
C ALA A 128 16.17 1.64 -0.21
N LEU A 129 15.03 2.33 -0.24
CA LEU A 129 14.20 2.58 0.95
C LEU A 129 13.56 1.28 1.45
N VAL A 130 13.04 0.43 0.56
CA VAL A 130 12.50 -0.88 0.97
C VAL A 130 13.57 -1.74 1.63
N ALA A 131 14.77 -1.82 1.05
CA ALA A 131 15.89 -2.56 1.64
C ALA A 131 16.32 -1.99 3.00
N LEU A 132 16.33 -0.66 3.14
CA LEU A 132 16.67 0.02 4.38
C LEU A 132 15.66 -0.28 5.49
N GLY A 133 14.36 -0.18 5.20
CA GLY A 133 13.28 -0.48 6.15
C GLY A 133 13.36 -1.92 6.65
N LEU A 134 13.47 -2.89 5.72
CA LEU A 134 13.62 -4.31 6.05
C LEU A 134 14.87 -4.59 6.89
N SER A 135 16.02 -4.00 6.54
CA SER A 135 17.27 -4.14 7.29
C SER A 135 17.17 -3.62 8.73
N ARG A 136 16.36 -2.58 8.98
CA ARG A 136 16.16 -2.05 10.34
C ARG A 136 15.19 -2.90 11.14
N LEU A 137 14.14 -3.43 10.52
CA LEU A 137 13.21 -4.36 11.18
C LEU A 137 13.92 -5.64 11.64
N GLN A 138 14.78 -6.21 10.78
CA GLN A 138 15.56 -7.41 11.13
C GLN A 138 16.53 -7.20 12.30
N ARG A 139 17.00 -5.96 12.54
CA ARG A 139 17.91 -5.63 13.64
C ARG A 139 17.20 -5.41 14.98
N ARG A 140 15.86 -5.37 14.99
CA ARG A 140 15.04 -5.21 16.21
C ARG A 140 14.56 -6.55 16.79
N LEU A 141 14.73 -7.64 16.04
CA LEU A 141 14.47 -9.03 16.46
C LEU A 141 15.70 -9.62 17.16
#